data_AF-B3STW6-F1
#
_entry.id   AF-B3STW6-F1
#
_cell.length_a   1.000
_cell.length_b   1.000
_cell.length_c   1.000
_cell.angle_alpha   90.00
_cell.angle_beta   90.00
_cell.angle_gamma   90.00
#
_symmetry.space_group_name_H-M   'P 1'
#
loop_
_entity.id
_entity.type
_entity.pdbx_description
1 polymer ?
#
loop_
_entity_poly.entity_id
_entity_poly.type
_entity_poly.pdbx_seq_one_letter_code
_entity_poly.pdbx_strand_id
1 'polypeptide(L)'
;MKNTLIKLPSAKMLCAAVAARFSIAARAASGVRLTKSHEWVKVEGNKGTVGLTQHARDSLGDIVFCEIPQAGKTVKAGEAISVVESVKSVSDVYSPMSGEVIVGNDALGKDLGLINRTPETDGWIAKIKLTKLDEFDTLLTPEQYAKHCEEDHH
;
A
#
# COMPACT_ATOMS: atom_id res chain seq x y z
N MET A 1 -8.36 66.81 -37.68
CA MET A 1 -7.06 66.13 -37.51
C MET A 1 -7.13 65.28 -36.24
N LYS A 2 -7.04 63.96 -36.43
CA LYS A 2 -6.64 62.89 -35.50
C LYS A 2 -7.22 62.88 -34.07
N ASN A 3 -8.32 62.12 -33.97
CA ASN A 3 -8.68 61.23 -32.87
C ASN A 3 -7.45 60.54 -32.25
N THR A 4 -7.31 60.49 -30.92
CA THR A 4 -6.51 59.44 -30.24
C THR A 4 -7.10 59.12 -28.87
N LEU A 5 -8.10 58.25 -28.89
CA LEU A 5 -8.52 57.45 -27.73
C LEU A 5 -7.39 56.48 -27.39
N ILE A 6 -6.81 56.63 -26.20
CA ILE A 6 -5.86 55.67 -25.65
C ILE A 6 -6.66 54.46 -25.18
N LYS A 7 -6.58 53.35 -25.92
CA LYS A 7 -7.08 52.03 -25.51
C LYS A 7 -6.22 51.51 -24.35
N LEU A 8 -6.85 51.22 -23.21
CA LEU A 8 -6.25 50.33 -22.21
C LEU A 8 -6.18 48.89 -22.77
N PRO A 9 -5.09 48.14 -22.54
CA PRO A 9 -5.06 46.72 -22.87
C PRO A 9 -5.90 45.94 -21.86
N SER A 10 -6.74 45.03 -22.35
CA SER A 10 -7.51 44.12 -21.51
C SER A 10 -6.56 43.17 -20.79
N ALA A 11 -6.50 43.25 -19.46
CA ALA A 11 -5.89 42.23 -18.64
C ALA A 11 -6.76 40.95 -18.70
N LYS A 12 -6.43 40.03 -19.60
CA LYS A 12 -6.83 38.63 -19.46
C LYS A 12 -6.09 38.08 -18.25
N MET A 13 -6.74 38.17 -17.09
CA MET A 13 -6.30 37.56 -15.86
C MET A 13 -6.45 36.04 -16.03
N LEU A 14 -5.39 35.41 -16.55
CA LEU A 14 -5.18 33.98 -16.46
C LEU A 14 -4.75 33.69 -15.01
N CYS A 15 -5.70 33.41 -14.15
CA CYS A 15 -5.41 32.77 -12.87
C CYS A 15 -6.19 31.47 -12.85
N ALA A 16 -5.45 30.38 -13.05
CA ALA A 16 -5.94 29.02 -12.97
C ALA A 16 -6.81 28.85 -11.72
N ALA A 17 -7.92 28.13 -11.90
CA ALA A 17 -8.78 27.71 -10.82
C ALA A 17 -7.92 27.24 -9.64
N VAL A 18 -8.13 27.87 -8.49
CA VAL A 18 -7.78 27.25 -7.21
C VAL A 18 -8.60 25.98 -7.18
N ALA A 19 -8.01 24.89 -7.65
CA ALA A 19 -8.55 23.55 -7.47
C ALA A 19 -8.82 23.46 -5.98
N ALA A 20 -10.10 23.34 -5.64
CA ALA A 20 -10.58 23.31 -4.29
C ALA A 20 -9.64 22.40 -3.50
N ARG A 21 -8.92 22.98 -2.54
CA ARG A 21 -8.27 22.21 -1.49
C ARG A 21 -9.41 21.57 -0.73
N PHE A 22 -9.86 20.42 -1.23
CA PHE A 22 -10.64 19.49 -0.44
C PHE A 22 -9.70 18.99 0.64
N SER A 23 -9.63 19.75 1.73
CA SER A 23 -9.39 19.20 3.05
C SER A 23 -10.56 18.27 3.34
N ILE A 24 -10.50 17.07 2.77
CA ILE A 24 -11.08 15.91 3.42
C ILE A 24 -10.25 15.81 4.70
N ALA A 25 -10.82 16.23 5.82
CA ALA A 25 -10.30 15.85 7.12
C ALA A 25 -9.95 14.38 7.01
N ALA A 26 -8.65 14.08 7.09
CA ALA A 26 -8.14 12.74 7.01
C ALA A 26 -9.00 11.91 7.94
N ARG A 27 -9.92 11.12 7.38
CA ARG A 27 -10.47 9.99 8.10
C ARG A 27 -9.20 9.24 8.42
N ALA A 28 -8.77 9.29 9.68
CA ALA A 28 -7.59 8.57 10.10
C ALA A 28 -7.91 7.13 9.76
N ALA A 29 -7.45 6.67 8.59
CA ALA A 29 -7.66 5.33 8.12
C ALA A 29 -6.93 4.50 9.17
N SER A 30 -7.72 3.88 10.02
CA SER A 30 -7.24 3.05 11.10
C SER A 30 -7.96 1.74 10.95
N GLY A 31 -7.21 0.67 10.73
CA GLY A 31 -7.78 -0.65 10.53
C GLY A 31 -6.96 -1.51 9.60
N VAL A 32 -7.42 -2.75 9.49
CA VAL A 32 -6.82 -3.76 8.63
C VAL A 32 -7.67 -3.92 7.38
N ARG A 33 -6.98 -4.06 6.24
CA ARG A 33 -7.55 -4.40 4.94
C ARG A 33 -6.67 -5.42 4.24
N LEU A 34 -7.26 -6.14 3.30
CA LEU A 34 -6.62 -7.25 2.61
C LEU A 34 -6.76 -7.11 1.10
N THR A 35 -5.83 -7.69 0.37
CA THR A 35 -5.87 -7.79 -1.09
C THR A 35 -6.44 -9.14 -1.51
N LYS A 36 -6.84 -9.25 -2.78
CA LYS A 36 -7.18 -10.54 -3.40
C LYS A 36 -5.96 -11.43 -3.60
N SER A 37 -4.75 -10.85 -3.63
CA SER A 37 -3.47 -11.55 -3.71
C SER A 37 -2.91 -11.95 -2.33
N HIS A 38 -3.74 -11.90 -1.30
CA HIS A 38 -3.46 -12.43 0.05
C HIS A 38 -2.37 -11.70 0.85
N GLU A 39 -2.22 -10.39 0.61
CA GLU A 39 -1.50 -9.48 1.50
C GLU A 39 -2.46 -8.72 2.44
N TRP A 40 -1.96 -8.33 3.59
CA TRP A 40 -2.67 -7.43 4.51
C TRP A 40 -1.95 -6.09 4.64
N VAL A 41 -2.72 -5.04 4.92
CA VAL A 41 -2.21 -3.75 5.38
C VAL A 41 -2.95 -3.31 6.63
N LYS A 42 -2.20 -2.98 7.69
CA LYS A 42 -2.71 -2.27 8.87
C LYS A 42 -2.36 -0.79 8.72
N VAL A 43 -3.36 0.06 8.58
CA VAL A 43 -3.17 1.51 8.49
C VAL A 43 -3.36 2.15 9.85
N GLU A 44 -2.46 3.09 10.19
CA GLU A 44 -2.51 3.95 11.37
C GLU A 44 -2.15 5.38 10.94
N GLY A 45 -3.16 6.16 10.56
CA GLY A 45 -2.97 7.51 10.02
C GLY A 45 -2.45 7.47 8.58
N ASN A 46 -1.19 7.84 8.37
CA ASN A 46 -0.54 7.78 7.05
C ASN A 46 0.54 6.69 6.95
N LYS A 47 0.58 5.76 7.90
CA LYS A 47 1.52 4.64 7.93
C LYS A 47 0.76 3.34 7.69
N GLY A 48 1.22 2.53 6.74
CA GLY A 48 0.74 1.18 6.50
C GLY A 48 1.80 0.17 6.91
N THR A 49 1.44 -0.82 7.73
CA THR A 49 2.27 -2.02 7.95
C THR A 49 1.75 -3.12 7.05
N VAL A 50 2.61 -3.75 6.26
CA VAL A 50 2.26 -4.71 5.20
C VAL A 50 2.89 -6.07 5.50
N GLY A 51 2.16 -7.14 5.22
CA GLY A 51 2.66 -8.52 5.31
C GLY A 51 1.80 -9.50 4.51
N LEU A 52 2.15 -10.79 4.59
CA LEU A 52 1.37 -11.89 4.04
C LEU A 52 0.29 -12.32 5.02
N THR A 53 -0.86 -12.76 4.51
CA THR A 53 -1.89 -13.40 5.35
C THR A 53 -1.51 -14.81 5.74
N GLN A 54 -2.18 -15.37 6.74
CA GLN A 54 -2.03 -16.78 7.09
C GLN A 54 -2.35 -17.70 5.89
N HIS A 55 -3.40 -17.38 5.13
CA HIS A 55 -3.78 -18.13 3.94
C HIS A 55 -2.65 -18.14 2.88
N ALA A 56 -2.02 -16.99 2.60
CA ALA A 56 -0.91 -16.92 1.66
C ALA A 56 0.25 -17.82 2.07
N ARG A 57 0.65 -17.74 3.35
CA ARG A 57 1.70 -18.59 3.91
C ARG A 57 1.35 -20.06 3.74
N ASP A 58 0.14 -20.45 4.13
CA ASP A 58 -0.32 -21.85 4.06
C ASP A 58 -0.27 -22.41 2.63
N SER A 59 -0.73 -21.62 1.66
CA SER A 59 -0.67 -21.95 0.24
C SER A 59 0.75 -22.07 -0.31
N LEU A 60 1.66 -21.15 0.07
CA LEU A 60 3.06 -21.16 -0.38
C LEU A 60 3.87 -22.30 0.25
N GLY A 61 3.51 -22.75 1.45
CA GLY A 61 4.37 -23.62 2.25
C GLY A 61 5.33 -22.83 3.13
N ASP A 62 6.27 -23.54 3.76
CA ASP A 62 7.26 -22.91 4.63
C ASP A 62 8.13 -21.94 3.83
N ILE A 63 8.08 -20.67 4.21
CA ILE A 63 8.91 -19.62 3.63
C ILE A 63 10.34 -19.79 4.15
N VAL A 64 11.27 -19.93 3.21
CA VAL A 64 12.71 -20.13 3.45
C VAL A 64 13.56 -18.92 3.02
N PHE A 65 12.96 -17.98 2.30
CA PHE A 65 13.58 -16.69 1.98
C PHE A 65 12.56 -15.56 1.92
N CYS A 66 12.99 -14.35 2.28
CA CYS A 66 12.24 -13.10 2.09
C CYS A 66 13.22 -11.96 1.79
N GLU A 67 13.00 -11.24 0.69
CA GLU A 67 13.72 -10.01 0.38
C GLU A 67 13.22 -8.86 1.26
N ILE A 68 14.07 -8.34 2.15
CA ILE A 68 13.70 -7.23 3.03
C ILE A 68 13.71 -5.90 2.27
N PRO A 69 12.56 -5.20 2.13
CA PRO A 69 12.50 -3.97 1.36
C PRO A 69 13.34 -2.87 2.00
N GLN A 70 14.09 -2.14 1.16
CA GLN A 70 14.92 -1.03 1.59
C GLN A 70 14.10 0.26 1.78
N ALA A 71 14.46 1.05 2.80
CA ALA A 71 13.89 2.37 3.01
C ALA A 71 14.12 3.27 1.79
N GLY A 72 13.13 4.12 1.47
CA GLY A 72 13.16 5.02 0.31
C GLY A 72 12.65 4.40 -1.00
N LYS A 73 12.40 3.09 -1.07
CA LYS A 73 11.75 2.46 -2.23
C LYS A 73 10.33 3.01 -2.37
N THR A 74 10.02 3.62 -3.51
CA THR A 74 8.66 4.02 -3.86
C THR A 74 7.93 2.83 -4.49
N VAL A 75 6.67 2.61 -4.12
CA VAL A 75 5.82 1.54 -4.66
C VAL A 75 4.43 2.09 -4.97
N LYS A 76 3.81 1.57 -6.03
CA LYS A 76 2.37 1.75 -6.30
C LYS A 76 1.55 0.57 -5.76
N ALA A 77 0.26 0.79 -5.55
CA ALA A 77 -0.66 -0.31 -5.28
C ALA A 77 -0.56 -1.38 -6.40
N GLY A 78 -0.41 -2.65 -6.01
CA GLY A 78 -0.20 -3.78 -6.91
C GLY A 78 1.22 -3.94 -7.46
N GLU A 79 2.19 -3.10 -7.06
CA GLU A 79 3.60 -3.25 -7.42
C GLU A 79 4.34 -4.11 -6.41
N ALA A 80 5.31 -4.91 -6.88
CA ALA A 80 6.10 -5.79 -6.01
C ALA A 80 6.92 -4.99 -4.99
N ILE A 81 6.64 -5.21 -3.71
CA ILE A 81 7.37 -4.60 -2.60
C ILE A 81 8.51 -5.48 -2.11
N SER A 82 8.33 -6.80 -2.16
CA SER A 82 9.26 -7.85 -1.69
C SER A 82 9.08 -9.12 -2.55
N VAL A 83 9.96 -10.10 -2.36
CA VAL A 83 9.88 -11.44 -2.93
C VAL A 83 10.04 -12.45 -1.79
N VAL A 84 9.20 -13.48 -1.77
CA VAL A 84 9.33 -14.61 -0.84
C VAL A 84 9.57 -15.90 -1.62
N GLU A 85 10.33 -16.81 -1.01
CA GLU A 85 10.53 -18.15 -1.55
C GLU A 85 10.19 -19.20 -0.51
N SER A 86 9.50 -20.24 -0.96
CA SER A 86 9.34 -21.50 -0.24
C SER A 86 10.11 -22.60 -0.96
N VAL A 87 10.09 -23.81 -0.41
CA VAL A 87 10.63 -25.00 -1.10
C VAL A 87 9.81 -25.36 -2.36
N LYS A 88 8.61 -24.78 -2.53
CA LYS A 88 7.68 -25.10 -3.62
C LYS A 88 7.64 -24.02 -4.70
N SER A 89 7.80 -22.75 -4.33
CA SER A 89 7.58 -21.63 -5.24
C SER A 89 8.34 -20.37 -4.83
N VAL A 90 8.55 -19.50 -5.81
CA VAL A 90 8.95 -18.11 -5.61
C VAL A 90 7.75 -17.24 -5.93
N SER A 91 7.46 -16.23 -5.12
CA SER A 91 6.32 -15.36 -5.31
C SER A 91 6.64 -13.93 -4.90
N ASP A 92 6.20 -12.99 -5.74
CA ASP A 92 6.23 -11.58 -5.37
C ASP A 92 5.22 -11.33 -4.25
N VAL A 93 5.54 -10.36 -3.40
CA VAL A 93 4.61 -9.76 -2.45
C VAL A 93 4.27 -8.38 -2.98
N TYR A 94 2.99 -8.08 -3.19
CA TYR A 94 2.57 -6.82 -3.77
C TYR A 94 2.21 -5.80 -2.68
N SER A 95 2.48 -4.52 -2.94
CA SER A 95 2.06 -3.45 -2.05
C SER A 95 0.55 -3.25 -2.13
N PRO A 96 -0.20 -3.33 -1.02
CA PRO A 96 -1.65 -3.07 -1.04
C PRO A 96 -2.02 -1.62 -1.38
N MET A 97 -1.11 -0.68 -1.10
CA MET A 97 -1.34 0.76 -1.27
C MET A 97 -0.07 1.45 -1.77
N SER A 98 -0.25 2.59 -2.45
CA SER A 98 0.83 3.41 -2.97
C SER A 98 1.53 4.19 -1.85
N GLY A 99 2.86 4.25 -1.92
CA GLY A 99 3.67 4.96 -0.91
C GLY A 99 5.17 4.78 -1.05
N GLU A 100 5.87 5.09 0.02
CA GLU A 100 7.33 4.95 0.15
C GLU A 100 7.66 4.07 1.35
N VAL A 101 8.52 3.07 1.16
CA VAL A 101 9.01 2.20 2.25
C VAL A 101 9.75 3.05 3.27
N ILE A 102 9.26 3.02 4.51
CA ILE A 102 9.91 3.63 5.67
C ILE A 102 10.99 2.70 6.21
N VAL A 103 10.65 1.40 6.35
CA VAL A 103 11.55 0.37 6.89
C VAL A 103 11.03 -1.02 6.53
N GLY A 104 11.93 -1.94 6.19
CA GLY A 104 11.66 -3.38 6.17
C GLY A 104 11.81 -3.99 7.57
N ASN A 105 11.30 -5.21 7.76
CA ASN A 105 11.41 -5.90 9.05
C ASN A 105 12.75 -6.63 9.19
N ASP A 106 13.75 -5.95 9.75
CA ASP A 106 15.08 -6.53 9.99
C ASP A 106 15.06 -7.76 10.92
N ALA A 107 13.98 -7.98 11.69
CA ALA A 107 13.84 -9.18 12.51
C ALA A 107 13.77 -10.47 11.67
N LEU A 108 13.26 -10.38 10.43
CA LEU A 108 13.18 -11.51 9.51
C LEU A 108 14.55 -12.02 9.05
N GLY A 109 15.57 -11.16 9.02
CA GLY A 109 16.94 -11.57 8.75
C GLY A 109 17.57 -12.37 9.90
N LYS A 110 16.97 -12.31 11.11
CA LYS A 110 17.43 -13.04 12.31
C LYS A 110 16.56 -14.27 12.59
N ASP A 111 15.26 -14.14 12.38
CA ASP A 111 14.26 -15.20 12.55
C ASP A 111 13.21 -15.09 11.44
N LEU A 112 13.49 -15.74 10.30
CA LEU A 112 12.54 -15.83 9.20
C LEU A 112 11.28 -16.63 9.60
N GLY A 113 11.36 -17.45 10.66
CA GLY A 113 10.24 -18.21 11.18
C GLY A 113 9.07 -17.34 11.68
N LEU A 114 9.28 -16.03 11.88
CA LEU A 114 8.20 -15.08 12.18
C LEU A 114 7.16 -15.01 11.05
N ILE A 115 7.56 -15.08 9.77
CA ILE A 115 6.61 -15.16 8.64
C ILE A 115 5.80 -16.46 8.72
N ASN A 116 6.43 -17.56 9.14
CA ASN A 116 5.77 -18.86 9.18
C ASN A 116 4.83 -19.02 10.38
N ARG A 117 5.19 -18.50 11.56
CA ARG A 117 4.45 -18.68 12.81
C ARG A 117 3.43 -17.58 13.08
N THR A 118 3.72 -16.35 12.64
CA THR A 118 3.00 -15.12 13.01
C THR A 118 2.95 -14.13 11.84
N PRO A 119 2.48 -14.53 10.64
CA PRO A 119 2.55 -13.71 9.42
C PRO A 119 1.80 -12.37 9.54
N GLU A 120 0.74 -12.32 10.35
CA GLU A 120 -0.14 -11.15 10.51
C GLU A 120 0.23 -10.27 11.71
N THR A 121 1.28 -10.63 12.46
CA THR A 121 1.79 -9.83 13.58
C THR A 121 3.28 -9.56 13.42
N ASP A 122 4.14 -10.42 13.96
CA ASP A 122 5.60 -10.20 14.00
C ASP A 122 6.28 -10.48 12.64
N GLY A 123 5.58 -11.20 11.75
CA GLY A 123 6.00 -11.52 10.40
C GLY A 123 5.72 -10.44 9.35
N TRP A 124 5.41 -9.20 9.75
CA TRP A 124 5.26 -8.09 8.82
C TRP A 124 6.53 -7.88 7.98
N ILE A 125 6.39 -7.41 6.75
CA ILE A 125 7.48 -7.31 5.76
C ILE A 125 7.99 -5.86 5.66
N ALA A 126 7.08 -4.91 5.54
CA ALA A 126 7.44 -3.50 5.35
C ALA A 126 6.46 -2.55 6.06
N LYS A 127 6.98 -1.39 6.45
CA LYS A 127 6.17 -0.22 6.80
C LYS A 127 6.32 0.82 5.71
N ILE A 128 5.20 1.39 5.28
CA ILE A 128 5.11 2.31 4.15
C ILE A 128 4.48 3.62 4.62
N LYS A 129 5.02 4.74 4.16
CA LYS A 129 4.38 6.05 4.24
C LYS A 129 3.43 6.18 3.04
N LEU A 130 2.13 6.14 3.33
CA LEU A 130 1.08 6.10 2.31
C LEU A 130 0.91 7.46 1.65
N THR A 131 0.81 7.48 0.33
CA THR A 131 0.62 8.70 -0.48
C THR A 131 -0.80 8.84 -1.02
N LYS A 132 -1.59 7.76 -1.02
CA LYS A 132 -2.98 7.71 -1.50
C LYS A 132 -3.87 6.93 -0.53
N LEU A 133 -4.48 7.65 0.42
CA LEU A 133 -5.29 7.01 1.47
C LEU A 133 -6.65 6.51 0.99
N ASP A 134 -7.14 7.03 -0.12
CA ASP A 134 -8.38 6.63 -0.79
C ASP A 134 -8.31 5.20 -1.35
N GLU A 135 -7.10 4.68 -1.66
CA GLU A 135 -6.92 3.28 -2.08
C GLU A 135 -7.37 2.28 -0.99
N PHE A 136 -7.41 2.69 0.28
CA PHE A 136 -7.85 1.84 1.41
C PHE A 136 -9.29 1.36 1.26
N ASP A 137 -10.17 2.18 0.70
CA ASP A 137 -11.59 1.86 0.54
C ASP A 137 -11.84 0.86 -0.60
N THR A 138 -10.83 0.59 -1.44
CA THR A 138 -10.89 -0.41 -2.53
C THR A 138 -10.48 -1.81 -2.10
N LEU A 139 -9.84 -1.92 -0.93
CA LEU A 139 -9.35 -3.17 -0.39
C LEU A 139 -10.45 -3.92 0.36
N LEU A 140 -10.24 -5.23 0.54
CA LEU A 140 -11.20 -6.10 1.21
C LEU A 140 -11.17 -5.86 2.72
N THR A 141 -12.35 -5.77 3.32
CA THR A 141 -12.55 -5.98 4.75
C THR A 141 -12.21 -7.44 5.13
N PRO A 142 -11.89 -7.73 6.41
CA PRO A 142 -11.70 -9.10 6.87
C PRO A 142 -12.86 -10.04 6.51
N GLU A 143 -14.10 -9.57 6.60
CA GLU A 143 -15.29 -10.36 6.27
C GLU A 143 -15.39 -10.64 4.77
N GLN A 144 -15.04 -9.68 3.92
CA GLN A 144 -14.99 -9.89 2.47
C GLN A 144 -13.85 -10.82 2.06
N TYR A 145 -12.69 -10.70 2.72
CA TYR A 145 -11.55 -11.57 2.46
C TYR A 145 -11.80 -13.02 2.88
N ALA A 146 -12.48 -13.24 4.01
CA ALA A 146 -12.87 -14.58 4.44
C ALA A 146 -13.73 -15.28 3.36
N LYS A 147 -14.73 -14.57 2.82
CA LYS A 147 -15.55 -15.08 1.71
C LYS A 147 -14.73 -15.33 0.45
N HIS A 148 -13.83 -14.41 0.10
CA HIS A 148 -12.91 -14.58 -1.03
C HIS A 148 -12.07 -15.87 -0.89
N CYS A 149 -11.57 -16.16 0.31
CA CYS A 149 -10.80 -17.39 0.57
C CYS A 149 -11.65 -18.66 0.51
N GLU A 150 -12.93 -18.62 0.86
CA GLU A 150 -13.85 -19.76 0.72
C GLU A 150 -14.10 -20.08 -0.76
N GLU A 151 -14.23 -19.05 -1.60
CA GLU A 151 -14.45 -19.19 -3.04
C GLU A 151 -13.20 -19.67 -3.79
N ASP A 152 -12.00 -19.22 -3.39
CA ASP A 152 -10.72 -19.62 -4.01
C ASP A 152 -10.36 -21.11 -3.80
N HIS A 153 -10.99 -21.80 -2.83
CA HIS A 153 -10.78 -23.23 -2.55
C HIS A 153 -11.65 -24.18 -3.39
N HIS A 154 -12.40 -23.65 -4.36
CA HIS A 154 -13.29 -24.41 -5.26
C HIS A 154 -12.78 -24.44 -6.71
#